data_AF-A0A2E9WPZ9-F1
#
_entry.id   AF-A0A2E9WPZ9-F1
#
_cell.length_a   1.000
_cell.length_b   1.000
_cell.length_c   1.000
_cell.angle_alpha   90.00
_cell.angle_beta   90.00
_cell.angle_gamma   90.00
#
_symmetry.space_group_name_H-M   'P 1'
#
loop_
_entity.id
_entity.type
_entity.pdbx_description
1 polymer ?
#
loop_
_entity_poly.entity_id
_entity_poly.type
_entity_poly.pdbx_seq_one_letter_code
_entity_poly.pdbx_strand_id
1 'polypeptide(L)' 'MKGLLRLFYSGLSQGDIHRTTGIDRAYISNLEAGKQNPTLETIAKIAEALGVSSDQLLK' A
#
# COMPACT_ATOMS: atom_id res chain seq x y z
N MET A 1 -7.80 -3.33 -2.44
CA MET A 1 -6.87 -2.17 -2.32
C MET A 1 -7.37 -0.79 -2.77
N LYS A 2 -8.47 -0.63 -3.52
CA LYS A 2 -8.91 0.72 -3.92
C LYS A 2 -9.18 1.61 -2.69
N GLY A 3 -8.48 2.74 -2.56
CA GLY A 3 -8.61 3.65 -1.40
C GLY A 3 -8.19 3.10 -0.04
N LEU A 4 -7.60 1.90 0.01
CA LEU A 4 -7.35 1.16 1.25
C LEU A 4 -6.20 1.78 2.08
N LEU A 5 -5.13 2.19 1.40
CA LEU A 5 -4.00 2.90 2.02
C LEU A 5 -4.43 4.22 2.69
N ARG A 6 -5.45 4.88 2.14
CA ARG A 6 -6.02 6.12 2.68
C ARG A 6 -6.92 5.90 3.90
N LEU A 7 -7.53 4.73 4.04
CA LEU A 7 -8.44 4.38 5.14
C LEU A 7 -7.71 3.85 6.37
N PHE A 8 -6.64 3.07 6.19
CA PHE A 8 -5.85 2.54 7.31
C PHE A 8 -5.00 3.61 8.01
N TYR A 9 -4.67 4.69 7.30
CA TYR A 9 -3.78 5.72 7.81
C TYR A 9 -4.31 7.10 7.47
N SER A 10 -5.20 7.63 8.31
CA SER A 10 -5.61 9.04 8.26
C SER A 10 -4.45 10.06 8.44
N GLY A 11 -3.19 9.60 8.50
CA GLY A 11 -1.99 10.43 8.62
C GLY A 11 -0.76 10.06 7.77
N LEU A 12 -0.72 8.92 7.04
CA LEU A 12 0.40 8.62 6.12
C LEU A 12 0.02 8.91 4.67
N SER A 13 0.85 9.68 3.99
CA SER A 13 0.73 9.91 2.55
C SER A 13 1.33 8.75 1.75
N GLN A 14 0.97 8.65 0.46
CA GLN A 14 1.69 7.78 -0.49
C GLN A 14 3.21 8.02 -0.48
N GLY A 15 3.64 9.25 -0.17
CA GLY A 15 5.06 9.59 -0.05
C GLY A 15 5.71 8.97 1.18
N ASP A 16 4.97 8.78 2.27
CA ASP A 16 5.47 8.08 3.45
C ASP A 16 5.65 6.60 3.16
N ILE A 17 4.68 5.98 2.48
CA ILE A 17 4.78 4.57 2.06
C ILE A 17 5.97 4.39 1.13
N HIS A 18 6.18 5.30 0.18
CA HIS A 18 7.38 5.27 -0.67
C HIS A 18 8.66 5.33 0.16
N ARG A 19 8.75 6.25 1.14
CA ARG A 19 9.92 6.39 2.00
C ARG A 19 10.21 5.16 2.86
N THR A 20 9.17 4.48 3.34
CA THR A 20 9.32 3.31 4.22
C THR A 20 9.52 1.99 3.46
N THR A 21 8.88 1.84 2.29
CA THR A 21 8.89 0.58 1.52
C THR A 21 9.84 0.57 0.32
N GLY A 22 10.26 1.75 -0.15
CA GLY A 22 10.98 1.91 -1.43
C GLY A 22 10.11 1.66 -2.67
N ILE A 23 8.81 1.37 -2.51
CA ILE A 23 7.90 1.16 -3.63
C ILE A 23 7.66 2.49 -4.33
N ASP A 24 7.69 2.48 -5.67
CA ASP A 24 7.49 3.68 -6.47
C ASP A 24 6.12 4.33 -6.19
N ARG A 25 6.12 5.67 -6.12
CA ARG A 25 4.92 6.44 -5.78
C ARG A 25 3.83 6.32 -6.85
N ALA A 26 4.21 6.24 -8.13
CA ALA A 26 3.25 6.03 -9.22
C ALA A 26 2.68 4.60 -9.17
N TYR A 27 3.49 3.62 -8.79
CA TYR A 27 3.01 2.26 -8.53
C TYR A 27 2.00 2.22 -7.38
N ILE A 28 2.28 2.85 -6.24
CA ILE A 28 1.35 3.00 -5.11
C ILE A 28 0.04 3.67 -5.57
N SER A 29 0.13 4.77 -6.32
CA SER A 29 -1.04 5.46 -6.86
C SER A 29 -1.88 4.57 -7.78
N ASN A 30 -1.24 3.74 -8.60
CA ASN A 30 -1.95 2.81 -9.49
C ASN A 30 -2.59 1.65 -8.70
N LEU A 31 -1.94 1.16 -7.64
CA LEU A 31 -2.52 0.18 -6.72
C LEU A 31 -3.78 0.73 -6.05
N GLU A 32 -3.73 1.97 -5.52
CA GLU A 32 -4.88 2.62 -4.90
C GLU A 32 -6.01 2.92 -5.89
N ALA A 33 -5.67 3.16 -7.16
CA ALA A 33 -6.65 3.35 -8.23
C ALA A 33 -7.21 2.01 -8.76
N GLY A 34 -6.70 0.86 -8.29
CA GLY A 34 -7.07 -0.47 -8.79
C GLY A 34 -6.63 -0.72 -10.23
N LYS A 35 -5.63 0.03 -10.73
CA LYS A 35 -5.07 -0.06 -12.09
C LYS A 35 -3.90 -1.03 -12.18
N GLN A 36 -3.44 -1.54 -11.04
CA GLN A 36 -2.36 -2.51 -10.93
C GLN A 36 -2.74 -3.61 -9.96
N ASN A 37 -2.30 -4.82 -10.28
CA ASN A 37 -2.44 -5.98 -9.40
C ASN A 37 -1.11 -6.20 -8.68
N PRO A 38 -1.05 -6.13 -7.34
CA PRO A 38 0.21 -6.34 -6.62
C PRO A 38 0.59 -7.82 -6.62
N THR A 39 1.88 -8.09 -6.42
CA THR A 39 2.34 -9.43 -6.02
C THR A 39 2.11 -9.64 -4.53
N LEU A 40 2.15 -10.90 -4.07
CA LEU A 40 2.12 -11.20 -2.63
C LEU A 40 3.30 -10.57 -1.88
N GLU A 41 4.47 -10.49 -2.52
CA GLU A 41 5.65 -9.82 -1.95
C GLU A 41 5.39 -8.32 -1.73
N THR A 42 4.82 -7.65 -2.73
CA THR A 42 4.42 -6.23 -2.61
C THR A 42 3.42 -6.04 -1.48
N ILE A 43 2.41 -6.92 -1.38
CA ILE A 43 1.42 -6.86 -0.29
C ILE A 43 2.10 -7.04 1.07
N ALA A 44 3.02 -7.99 1.19
CA ALA A 44 3.76 -8.24 2.44
C ALA A 44 4.61 -7.02 2.85
N LYS A 45 5.36 -6.42 1.91
CA LYS A 45 6.16 -5.21 2.18
C LYS A 45 5.29 -4.03 2.62
N ILE A 46 4.15 -3.84 1.97
CA ILE A 46 3.20 -2.79 2.35
C ILE A 46 2.60 -3.10 3.73
N ALA A 47 2.21 -4.35 4.00
CA ALA A 47 1.65 -4.76 5.29
C ALA A 47 2.63 -4.53 6.45
N GLU A 48 3.90 -4.92 6.25
CA GLU A 48 4.99 -4.71 7.22
C GLU A 48 5.22 -3.23 7.50
N ALA A 49 5.35 -2.40 6.46
CA ALA A 49 5.57 -0.96 6.62
C ALA A 49 4.39 -0.23 7.27
N LEU A 50 3.19 -0.79 7.16
CA LEU A 50 1.97 -0.27 7.78
C LEU A 50 1.72 -0.87 9.17
N GLY A 51 2.42 -1.92 9.58
CA GLY A 51 2.20 -2.63 10.85
C GLY A 51 0.87 -3.39 10.90
N VAL A 52 0.38 -3.85 9.74
CA VAL A 52 -0.90 -4.57 9.59
C VAL A 52 -0.66 -5.97 9.03
N SER A 53 -1.69 -6.82 9.01
CA SER A 53 -1.61 -8.11 8.34
C SER A 53 -1.90 -7.99 6.84
N SER A 54 -1.28 -8.83 6.02
CA SER A 54 -1.52 -8.88 4.57
C SER A 54 -2.99 -9.15 4.22
N ASP A 55 -3.72 -9.89 5.05
CA ASP A 55 -5.16 -10.15 4.89
C ASP A 55 -5.99 -8.86 4.90
N GLN A 56 -5.57 -7.86 5.70
CA GLN A 56 -6.23 -6.56 5.73
C GLN A 56 -6.07 -5.79 4.42
N LEU A 57 -5.06 -6.09 3.61
CA LEU A 57 -4.80 -5.45 2.31
C LEU A 57 -5.48 -6.13 1.12
N LEU A 58 -5.87 -7.40 1.30
CA LEU A 58 -6.48 -8.25 0.28
C LEU A 58 -8.01 -8.12 0.19
N LYS A 59 -8.62 -7.35 1.09
CA LYS A 59 -10.06 -7.07 1.11
C LYS A 59 -10.45 -5.93 0.15
#